data_AF-A0A2E5EBW4-F1
#
_entry.id   AF-A0A2E5EBW4-F1
#
_cell.length_a   1.000
_cell.length_b   1.000
_cell.length_c   1.000
_cell.angle_alpha   90.00
_cell.angle_beta   90.00
_cell.angle_gamma   90.00
#
_symmetry.space_group_name_H-M   'P 1'
#
loop_
_entity.id
_entity.type
_entity.pdbx_description
1 polymer ?
#
loop_
_entity_poly.entity_id
_entity_poly.type
_entity_poly.pdbx_seq_one_letter_code
_entity_poly.pdbx_strand_id
1 'polypeptide(L)'
;ISDCGIFGNSASVDVGGGIYCYSSNPSITGCTITGNTSYHDGGGIYCYDSSPTILDCTISGNTPDNIVGASAAILRGETGPSIITLENSTICGTGEHIKGVLIEHRGENHISDCVDEGDLNGDGAVDTNDLAQLRGSLGLCASDTDMDGDTDIEDLLNVVAGWGTTCNP
;
A
#
# COMPACT_ATOMS: atom_id res chain seq x y z
N ILE A 1 -2.90 1.92 18.26
CA ILE A 1 -1.90 2.91 17.80
C ILE A 1 -2.69 3.95 17.01
N SER A 2 -2.56 5.22 17.32
CA SER A 2 -3.36 6.28 16.68
C SER A 2 -2.51 7.49 16.34
N ASP A 3 -2.72 8.10 15.17
CA ASP A 3 -2.13 9.38 14.76
C ASP A 3 -0.59 9.41 14.85
N CYS A 4 0.06 8.31 14.43
CA CYS A 4 1.50 8.10 14.54
C CYS A 4 2.16 7.87 13.19
N GLY A 5 3.39 8.37 13.03
CA GLY A 5 4.30 7.99 11.94
C GLY A 5 5.25 6.89 12.39
N ILE A 6 5.27 5.77 11.65
CA ILE A 6 6.17 4.63 11.87
C ILE A 6 7.00 4.46 10.59
N PHE A 7 8.24 4.91 10.61
CA PHE A 7 9.05 4.96 9.41
C PHE A 7 10.51 4.58 9.62
N GLY A 8 11.13 3.99 8.60
CA GLY A 8 12.56 3.67 8.57
C GLY A 8 13.02 2.63 9.59
N ASN A 9 12.10 1.80 10.11
CA ASN A 9 12.45 0.72 11.03
C ASN A 9 12.91 -0.50 10.26
N SER A 10 13.85 -1.28 10.83
CA SER A 10 14.39 -2.47 10.18
C SER A 10 14.47 -3.65 11.15
N ALA A 11 13.85 -4.77 10.78
CA ALA A 11 13.94 -6.04 11.47
C ALA A 11 14.95 -6.97 10.76
N SER A 12 16.20 -6.94 11.20
CA SER A 12 17.34 -7.58 10.49
C SER A 12 17.37 -9.11 10.50
N VAL A 13 16.58 -9.76 11.36
CA VAL A 13 16.51 -11.24 11.49
C VAL A 13 15.08 -11.77 11.63
N ASP A 14 14.09 -10.87 11.60
CA ASP A 14 12.72 -11.15 12.00
C ASP A 14 11.72 -10.54 10.99
N VAL A 15 10.45 -10.53 11.38
CA VAL A 15 9.29 -10.08 10.60
C VAL A 15 8.69 -8.80 11.20
N GLY A 16 7.90 -8.05 10.42
CA GLY A 16 7.17 -6.89 10.96
C GLY A 16 8.08 -5.68 11.18
N GLY A 17 8.68 -5.18 10.11
CA GLY A 17 9.67 -4.09 10.18
C GLY A 17 9.17 -2.85 10.93
N GLY A 18 7.90 -2.47 10.72
CA GLY A 18 7.24 -1.40 11.47
C GLY A 18 6.45 -1.91 12.68
N ILE A 19 5.53 -2.85 12.46
CA ILE A 19 4.62 -3.38 13.49
C ILE A 19 4.62 -4.90 13.46
N TYR A 20 4.84 -5.52 14.63
CA TYR A 20 4.68 -6.95 14.84
C TYR A 20 3.55 -7.22 15.84
N CYS A 21 2.52 -7.94 15.39
CA CYS A 21 1.39 -8.38 16.20
C CYS A 21 1.51 -9.89 16.48
N TYR A 22 1.55 -10.29 17.75
CA TYR A 22 1.59 -11.70 18.15
C TYR A 22 0.48 -12.01 19.15
N SER A 23 -0.45 -12.90 18.76
CA SER A 23 -1.66 -13.24 19.53
C SER A 23 -2.37 -12.00 20.10
N SER A 24 -2.54 -10.98 19.25
CA SER A 24 -3.03 -9.65 19.64
C SER A 24 -3.93 -9.05 18.55
N ASN A 25 -4.94 -8.26 18.93
CA ASN A 25 -5.87 -7.64 17.97
C ASN A 25 -5.81 -6.10 18.09
N PRO A 26 -4.71 -5.46 17.66
CA PRO A 26 -4.58 -4.02 17.81
C PRO A 26 -5.45 -3.25 16.82
N SER A 27 -5.91 -2.09 17.24
CA SER A 27 -6.49 -1.07 16.37
C SER A 27 -5.40 -0.07 15.99
N ILE A 28 -5.21 0.16 14.69
CA ILE A 28 -4.27 1.08 14.08
C ILE A 28 -5.10 2.11 13.31
N THR A 29 -5.03 3.38 13.69
CA THR A 29 -5.91 4.42 13.15
C THR A 29 -5.13 5.68 12.80
N GLY A 30 -5.36 6.28 11.63
CA GLY A 30 -4.73 7.57 11.30
C GLY A 30 -3.20 7.50 11.23
N CYS A 31 -2.63 6.33 10.96
CA CYS A 31 -1.17 6.12 11.01
C CYS A 31 -0.54 6.10 9.62
N THR A 32 0.70 6.59 9.55
CA THR A 32 1.53 6.52 8.35
C THR A 32 2.67 5.54 8.61
N ILE A 33 2.71 4.42 7.88
CA ILE A 33 3.69 3.35 8.06
C ILE A 33 4.50 3.24 6.77
N THR A 34 5.75 3.73 6.76
CA THR A 34 6.49 3.88 5.49
C THR A 34 7.97 3.54 5.57
N GLY A 35 8.54 3.00 4.48
CA GLY A 35 9.98 2.74 4.41
C GLY A 35 10.50 1.79 5.48
N ASN A 36 9.65 0.92 6.04
CA ASN A 36 10.07 -0.08 7.01
C ASN A 36 10.49 -1.36 6.30
N THR A 37 11.52 -2.02 6.82
CA THR A 37 12.07 -3.25 6.23
C THR A 37 12.14 -4.41 7.19
N SER A 38 12.06 -5.63 6.66
CA SER A 38 12.19 -6.87 7.45
C SER A 38 12.96 -7.93 6.69
N TYR A 39 13.76 -8.75 7.35
CA TYR A 39 14.54 -9.77 6.65
C TYR A 39 13.69 -10.89 6.03
N HIS A 40 12.57 -11.25 6.67
CA HIS A 40 11.69 -12.33 6.20
C HIS A 40 10.41 -11.80 5.55
N ASP A 41 9.47 -11.29 6.34
CA ASP A 41 8.07 -11.07 5.95
C ASP A 41 7.49 -9.83 6.63
N GLY A 42 6.52 -9.18 5.97
CA GLY A 42 5.75 -8.08 6.56
C GLY A 42 6.63 -6.86 6.80
N GLY A 43 7.16 -6.26 5.72
CA GLY A 43 8.05 -5.11 5.82
C GLY A 43 7.42 -3.97 6.65
N GLY A 44 6.12 -3.76 6.49
CA GLY A 44 5.35 -2.78 7.26
C GLY A 44 4.75 -3.42 8.52
N ILE A 45 3.81 -4.33 8.33
CA ILE A 45 3.04 -4.97 9.40
C ILE A 45 3.12 -6.49 9.24
N TYR A 46 3.44 -7.18 10.33
CA TYR A 46 3.33 -8.63 10.40
C TYR A 46 2.39 -9.05 11.52
N CYS A 47 1.51 -10.01 11.26
CA CYS A 47 0.51 -10.50 12.18
C CYS A 47 0.56 -12.02 12.34
N TYR A 48 0.87 -12.50 13.54
CA TYR A 48 0.78 -13.91 13.92
C TYR A 48 -0.39 -14.14 14.86
N ASP A 49 -1.32 -15.02 14.49
CA ASP A 49 -2.51 -15.33 15.31
C ASP A 49 -3.26 -14.07 15.79
N SER A 50 -3.36 -13.08 14.90
CA SER A 50 -3.72 -11.69 15.24
C SER A 50 -4.69 -11.12 14.21
N SER A 51 -5.74 -10.43 14.67
CA SER A 51 -6.80 -9.84 13.84
C SER A 51 -6.84 -8.32 14.03
N PRO A 52 -5.87 -7.57 13.48
CA PRO A 52 -5.83 -6.12 13.64
C PRO A 52 -6.91 -5.43 12.80
N THR A 53 -7.31 -4.24 13.24
CA THR A 53 -8.12 -3.31 12.45
C THR A 53 -7.24 -2.13 12.05
N ILE A 54 -7.16 -1.87 10.75
CA ILE A 54 -6.41 -0.77 10.14
C ILE A 54 -7.42 0.20 9.54
N LEU A 55 -7.46 1.42 10.04
CA LEU A 55 -8.44 2.44 9.70
C LEU A 55 -7.75 3.76 9.33
N ASP A 56 -8.12 4.40 8.23
CA ASP A 56 -7.58 5.71 7.82
C ASP A 56 -6.04 5.74 7.83
N CYS A 57 -5.39 4.68 7.36
CA CYS A 57 -3.93 4.55 7.40
C CYS A 57 -3.31 4.61 5.99
N THR A 58 -2.08 5.11 5.92
CA THR A 58 -1.24 5.05 4.72
C THR A 58 -0.06 4.12 4.97
N ILE A 59 0.06 3.04 4.20
CA ILE A 59 1.11 2.03 4.33
C ILE A 59 1.87 1.96 3.01
N SER A 60 3.05 2.58 2.92
CA SER A 60 3.75 2.71 1.62
C SER A 60 5.24 2.39 1.67
N GLY A 61 5.76 1.77 0.60
CA GLY A 61 7.21 1.56 0.44
C GLY A 61 7.83 0.71 1.55
N ASN A 62 7.08 -0.22 2.13
CA ASN A 62 7.60 -1.13 3.15
C ASN A 62 7.98 -2.46 2.48
N THR A 63 9.23 -2.87 2.62
CA THR A 63 9.80 -3.95 1.81
C THR A 63 10.51 -4.99 2.67
N PRO A 64 10.26 -6.28 2.48
CA PRO A 64 11.17 -7.28 3.03
C PRO A 64 12.48 -7.33 2.22
N ASP A 65 13.61 -7.46 2.92
CA ASP A 65 14.97 -7.45 2.37
C ASP A 65 15.35 -8.74 1.61
N ASN A 66 14.48 -9.76 1.59
CA ASN A 66 14.76 -11.04 0.93
C ASN A 66 13.80 -11.32 -0.24
N ILE A 67 14.40 -11.57 -1.42
CA ILE A 67 13.74 -11.73 -2.73
C ILE A 67 12.95 -13.05 -2.85
N VAL A 68 12.96 -13.92 -1.84
CA VAL A 68 12.38 -15.26 -1.94
C VAL A 68 11.00 -15.35 -1.28
N GLY A 69 9.99 -14.83 -2.00
CA GLY A 69 8.67 -15.47 -2.04
C GLY A 69 7.59 -14.99 -1.07
N ALA A 70 7.74 -13.85 -0.39
CA ALA A 70 6.69 -13.32 0.50
C ALA A 70 6.84 -11.80 0.71
N SER A 71 6.80 -11.05 -0.39
CA SER A 71 7.13 -9.63 -0.43
C SER A 71 5.95 -8.72 -0.13
N ALA A 72 5.35 -8.87 1.06
CA ALA A 72 4.18 -8.06 1.44
C ALA A 72 4.44 -6.98 2.48
N ALA A 73 3.85 -5.82 2.24
CA ALA A 73 3.79 -4.72 3.20
C ALA A 73 3.02 -5.14 4.45
N ILE A 74 1.99 -5.99 4.27
CA ILE A 74 1.24 -6.61 5.36
C ILE A 74 1.25 -8.14 5.19
N LEU A 75 1.71 -8.88 6.20
CA LEU A 75 1.74 -10.35 6.16
C LEU A 75 1.09 -11.01 7.38
N ARG A 76 0.46 -12.16 7.14
CA ARG A 76 -0.18 -13.03 8.15
C ARG A 76 0.54 -14.37 8.30
N GLY A 77 0.85 -14.77 9.53
CA GLY A 77 1.33 -16.12 9.88
C GLY A 77 0.23 -17.19 9.71
N GLU A 78 0.56 -18.31 9.07
CA GLU A 78 -0.41 -19.25 8.46
C GLU A 78 -1.24 -20.16 9.41
N THR A 79 -1.23 -19.96 10.74
CA THR A 79 -1.69 -21.02 11.67
C THR A 79 -3.06 -20.83 12.34
N GLY A 80 -3.81 -19.75 12.08
CA GLY A 80 -5.09 -19.46 12.78
C GLY A 80 -6.24 -18.95 11.88
N PRO A 81 -7.43 -18.61 12.44
CA PRO A 81 -8.56 -18.00 11.71
C PRO A 81 -8.48 -16.46 11.63
N SER A 82 -7.33 -15.86 11.89
CA SER A 82 -7.17 -14.42 12.06
C SER A 82 -7.51 -13.63 10.80
N ILE A 83 -8.19 -12.48 10.96
CA ILE A 83 -8.71 -11.63 9.87
C ILE A 83 -8.11 -10.24 10.02
N ILE A 84 -7.56 -9.68 8.96
CA ILE A 84 -7.15 -8.26 8.95
C ILE A 84 -8.33 -7.45 8.42
N THR A 85 -8.80 -6.45 9.17
CA THR A 85 -9.81 -5.52 8.68
C THR A 85 -9.11 -4.26 8.17
N LEU A 86 -9.38 -3.89 6.92
CA LEU A 86 -8.93 -2.65 6.29
C LEU A 86 -10.12 -1.75 6.04
N GLU A 87 -10.04 -0.51 6.53
CA GLU A 87 -11.06 0.51 6.34
C GLU A 87 -10.45 1.84 5.93
N ASN A 88 -10.94 2.42 4.84
CA ASN A 88 -10.53 3.75 4.33
C ASN A 88 -9.00 3.96 4.29
N SER A 89 -8.25 2.92 3.95
CA SER A 89 -6.78 2.91 4.07
C SER A 89 -6.12 2.73 2.71
N THR A 90 -4.95 3.35 2.57
CA THR A 90 -4.11 3.27 1.37
C THR A 90 -2.92 2.35 1.64
N ILE A 91 -2.71 1.34 0.80
CA ILE A 91 -1.57 0.44 0.82
C ILE A 91 -0.86 0.49 -0.53
N CYS A 92 0.44 0.72 -0.47
CA CYS A 92 1.27 1.17 -1.57
C CYS A 92 2.60 0.43 -1.64
N GLY A 93 2.97 -0.08 -2.82
CA GLY A 93 4.35 -0.43 -3.17
C GLY A 93 4.75 -1.92 -3.17
N THR A 94 5.78 -2.21 -3.99
CA THR A 94 6.46 -3.49 -4.29
C THR A 94 5.62 -4.77 -4.31
N GLY A 95 4.81 -4.93 -5.35
CA GLY A 95 4.54 -6.22 -6.01
C GLY A 95 3.45 -7.10 -5.38
N GLU A 96 3.56 -7.46 -4.09
CA GLU A 96 2.52 -8.21 -3.38
C GLU A 96 2.05 -7.45 -2.13
N HIS A 97 1.10 -6.51 -2.24
CA HIS A 97 0.74 -5.61 -1.13
C HIS A 97 0.34 -6.31 0.18
N ILE A 98 -0.37 -7.43 0.08
CA ILE A 98 -0.87 -8.18 1.24
C ILE A 98 -0.77 -9.68 0.97
N LYS A 99 -0.20 -10.43 1.91
CA LYS A 99 -0.05 -11.88 1.80
C LYS A 99 -0.63 -12.61 3.01
N GLY A 100 -1.46 -13.62 2.73
CA GLY A 100 -2.21 -14.41 3.71
C GLY A 100 -3.70 -14.11 3.67
N VAL A 101 -4.51 -15.16 3.50
CA VAL A 101 -5.92 -15.09 3.10
C VAL A 101 -6.85 -14.91 4.31
N LEU A 102 -7.27 -13.68 4.57
CA LEU A 102 -8.65 -13.22 4.87
C LEU A 102 -8.57 -11.73 5.25
N ILE A 103 -8.96 -10.85 4.32
CA ILE A 103 -9.02 -9.41 4.56
C ILE A 103 -10.47 -8.99 4.46
N GLU A 104 -10.98 -8.35 5.50
CA GLU A 104 -12.25 -7.64 5.44
C GLU A 104 -11.98 -6.22 4.95
N HIS A 105 -12.32 -5.94 3.69
CA HIS A 105 -12.33 -4.59 3.14
C HIS A 105 -13.64 -3.89 3.51
N ARG A 106 -13.54 -2.72 4.13
CA ARG A 106 -14.65 -1.83 4.47
C ARG A 106 -14.35 -0.43 3.94
N GLY A 107 -15.38 0.30 3.50
CA GLY A 107 -15.18 1.64 2.95
C GLY A 107 -14.22 1.68 1.74
N GLU A 108 -13.56 2.82 1.54
CA GLU A 108 -12.75 3.11 0.35
C GLU A 108 -11.27 2.78 0.60
N ASN A 109 -10.86 1.53 0.35
CA ASN A 109 -9.45 1.14 0.47
C ASN A 109 -8.75 1.21 -0.89
N HIS A 110 -7.56 1.79 -0.91
CA HIS A 110 -6.73 1.90 -2.12
C HIS A 110 -5.52 0.98 -1.99
N ILE A 111 -5.43 -0.08 -2.79
CA ILE A 111 -4.35 -1.08 -2.71
C ILE A 111 -3.69 -1.23 -4.07
N SER A 112 -2.60 -0.50 -4.30
CA SER A 112 -1.94 -0.39 -5.60
C SER A 112 -0.41 -0.35 -5.45
N ASP A 113 0.32 -0.54 -6.55
CA ASP A 113 1.79 -0.49 -6.53
C ASP A 113 2.32 0.93 -6.27
N CYS A 114 1.42 1.90 -6.09
CA CYS A 114 1.68 3.33 -5.90
C CYS A 114 2.78 3.84 -6.83
N VAL A 115 2.49 3.68 -8.11
CA VAL A 115 2.69 4.78 -9.05
C VAL A 115 1.86 5.95 -8.51
N ASP A 116 2.49 7.12 -8.34
CA ASP A 116 1.79 8.35 -7.94
C ASP A 116 0.49 8.49 -8.75
N GLU A 117 -0.60 8.92 -8.12
CA GLU A 117 -1.88 9.18 -8.82
C GLU A 117 -1.62 10.20 -9.96
N GLY A 118 -1.36 9.69 -11.16
CA GLY A 118 -0.94 10.47 -12.32
C GLY A 118 0.34 10.02 -13.04
N ASP A 119 1.24 9.24 -12.43
CA ASP A 119 2.40 8.61 -13.10
C ASP A 119 1.94 7.29 -13.72
N LEU A 120 1.22 7.41 -14.83
CA LEU A 120 0.64 6.26 -15.53
C LEU A 120 1.71 5.37 -16.16
N ASN A 121 2.88 5.93 -16.49
CA ASN A 121 3.92 5.23 -17.21
C ASN A 121 5.00 4.57 -16.33
N GLY A 122 5.02 4.92 -15.04
CA GLY A 122 5.88 4.33 -14.03
C GLY A 122 7.34 4.76 -14.12
N ASP A 123 7.62 5.94 -14.67
CA ASP A 123 8.97 6.49 -14.78
C ASP A 123 9.38 7.38 -13.59
N GLY A 124 8.48 7.55 -12.62
CA GLY A 124 8.72 8.33 -11.40
C GLY A 124 8.53 9.84 -11.60
N ALA A 125 7.88 10.26 -12.68
CA ALA A 125 7.50 11.65 -12.91
C ALA A 125 6.10 11.73 -13.52
N VAL A 126 5.28 12.65 -13.03
CA VAL A 126 4.00 12.97 -13.67
C VAL A 126 4.24 14.05 -14.74
N ASP A 127 4.26 13.64 -16.01
CA ASP A 127 4.58 14.49 -17.14
C ASP A 127 3.74 14.25 -18.43
N THR A 128 4.23 14.75 -19.57
CA THR A 128 3.54 14.61 -20.85
C THR A 128 3.35 13.17 -21.31
N ASN A 129 4.18 12.23 -20.85
CA ASN A 129 4.12 10.82 -21.19
C ASN A 129 2.92 10.16 -20.49
N ASP A 130 2.59 10.56 -19.27
CA ASP A 130 1.40 10.06 -18.57
C ASP A 130 0.12 10.58 -19.19
N LEU A 131 0.08 11.88 -19.52
CA LEU A 131 -1.05 12.45 -20.24
C LEU A 131 -1.27 11.75 -21.59
N ALA A 132 -0.21 11.31 -22.25
CA ALA A 132 -0.32 10.55 -23.49
C ALA A 132 -0.93 9.16 -23.27
N GLN A 133 -0.62 8.50 -22.15
CA GLN A 133 -1.26 7.24 -21.76
C GLN A 133 -2.74 7.43 -21.44
N LEU A 134 -3.08 8.43 -20.62
CA LEU A 134 -4.47 8.75 -20.27
C LEU A 134 -5.34 9.01 -21.51
N ARG A 135 -4.80 9.77 -22.48
CA ARG A 135 -5.52 10.03 -23.74
C ARG A 135 -5.76 8.77 -24.58
N GLY A 136 -4.96 7.72 -24.40
CA GLY A 136 -5.10 6.44 -25.08
C GLY A 136 -6.14 5.51 -24.45
N SER A 137 -6.56 5.79 -23.21
CA SER A 137 -7.41 4.94 -22.37
C SER A 137 -8.76 5.56 -22.01
N LEU A 138 -9.05 6.80 -22.43
CA LEU A 138 -10.36 7.44 -22.22
C LEU A 138 -11.53 6.49 -22.55
N GLY A 139 -12.39 6.23 -21.56
CA GLY A 139 -13.52 5.31 -21.65
C GLY A 139 -13.18 3.82 -21.49
N LEU A 140 -11.99 3.48 -20.99
CA LEU A 140 -11.55 2.14 -20.59
C LEU A 140 -10.91 2.21 -19.20
N CYS A 141 -11.12 1.25 -18.31
CA CYS A 141 -10.58 1.26 -16.93
C CYS A 141 -9.04 1.11 -16.82
N ALA A 142 -8.28 1.31 -17.90
CA ALA A 142 -6.83 1.06 -17.95
C ALA A 142 -5.99 2.21 -17.38
N SER A 143 -6.59 3.39 -17.13
CA SER A 143 -5.92 4.56 -16.54
C SER A 143 -6.86 5.30 -15.59
N ASP A 144 -7.69 4.52 -14.89
CA ASP A 144 -8.58 4.93 -13.80
C ASP A 144 -7.72 5.22 -12.56
N THR A 145 -7.33 6.48 -12.43
CA THR A 145 -6.47 7.01 -11.37
C THR A 145 -7.23 7.40 -10.10
N ASP A 146 -8.52 7.76 -10.20
CA ASP A 146 -9.36 8.00 -9.02
C ASP A 146 -10.12 6.74 -8.55
N MET A 147 -10.01 5.65 -9.31
CA MET A 147 -10.54 4.32 -9.02
C MET A 147 -12.06 4.26 -8.96
N ASP A 148 -12.75 5.13 -9.71
CA ASP A 148 -14.22 5.16 -9.75
C ASP A 148 -14.83 4.11 -10.71
N GLY A 149 -13.97 3.42 -11.46
CA GLY A 149 -14.32 2.36 -12.40
C GLY A 149 -14.45 2.81 -13.85
N ASP A 150 -14.32 4.11 -14.13
CA ASP A 150 -14.29 4.70 -15.46
C ASP A 150 -12.93 5.37 -15.73
N THR A 151 -12.73 5.91 -16.93
CA THR A 151 -11.57 6.77 -17.20
C THR A 151 -12.05 8.04 -17.86
N ASP A 152 -12.12 9.11 -17.08
CA ASP A 152 -12.81 10.35 -17.42
C ASP A 152 -12.03 11.64 -17.06
N ILE A 153 -12.76 12.73 -16.80
CA ILE A 153 -12.18 14.04 -16.52
C ILE A 153 -11.55 14.09 -15.13
N GLU A 154 -12.06 13.34 -14.17
CA GLU A 154 -11.54 13.32 -12.79
C GLU A 154 -10.17 12.62 -12.77
N ASP A 155 -9.95 11.61 -13.62
CA ASP A 155 -8.62 11.03 -13.83
C ASP A 155 -7.61 11.99 -14.45
N LEU A 156 -8.08 12.77 -15.42
CA LEU A 156 -7.26 13.83 -15.99
C LEU A 156 -6.89 14.86 -14.92
N LEU A 157 -7.81 15.17 -14.00
CA LEU A 157 -7.56 16.12 -12.93
C LEU A 157 -6.48 15.60 -11.98
N ASN A 158 -6.40 14.29 -11.71
CA ASN A 158 -5.31 13.69 -10.94
C ASN A 158 -3.95 13.82 -11.65
N VAL A 159 -3.88 13.46 -12.93
CA VAL A 159 -2.65 13.62 -13.74
C VAL A 159 -2.20 15.09 -13.78
N VAL A 160 -3.15 16.03 -13.92
CA VAL A 160 -2.84 17.45 -13.96
C VAL A 160 -2.47 18.01 -12.57
N ALA A 161 -3.06 17.47 -11.50
CA ALA A 161 -2.74 17.86 -10.13
C ALA A 161 -1.32 17.43 -9.72
N GLY A 162 -0.86 16.27 -10.19
CA GLY A 162 0.50 15.77 -10.00
C GLY A 162 1.55 16.42 -10.91
N TRP A 163 1.16 17.27 -11.87
CA TRP A 163 2.08 17.68 -12.93
C TRP A 163 3.39 18.31 -12.43
N GLY A 164 4.52 17.69 -12.79
CA GLY A 164 5.85 18.15 -12.40
C GLY A 164 6.25 17.81 -10.96
N THR A 165 5.48 16.98 -10.24
CA THR A 165 6.01 16.30 -9.05
C THR A 165 7.06 15.27 -9.48
N THR A 166 8.20 15.28 -8.81
CA THR A 166 9.24 14.27 -9.00
C THR A 166 9.20 13.38 -7.77
N CYS A 167 9.06 12.07 -7.97
CA CYS A 167 9.14 11.11 -6.87
C CYS A 167 10.51 11.28 -6.21
N ASN A 168 10.53 11.66 -4.94
CA ASN A 168 11.79 11.82 -4.23
C ASN A 168 12.44 10.42 -4.12
N PRO A 169 13.65 10.22 -4.67
CA PRO A 169 14.26 8.89 -4.81
C PRO A 169 14.63 8.23 -3.47
#